data_AF-A0A443YHZ9-F1
#
_entry.id   AF-A0A443YHZ9-F1
#
_cell.length_a   1.000
_cell.length_b   1.000
_cell.length_c   1.000
_cell.angle_alpha   90.00
_cell.angle_beta   90.00
_cell.angle_gamma   90.00
#
_symmetry.space_group_name_H-M   'P 1'
#
loop_
_entity.id
_entity.type
_entity.pdbx_description
1 polymer ?
#
loop_
_entity_poly.entity_id
_entity_poly.type
_entity_poly.pdbx_seq_one_letter_code
_entity_poly.pdbx_strand_id
1 'polypeptide(L)'
;MAAFPPVTLLVRNIEKSAAFYKQALGFDLAWNALLIGPFGQSLRLVEVKDTTAGGCVIVTLEVTDVDKAVNAILDNGGGRAQKLMGDAPLYLGLDGEMIALVGRGLPGAHRVKLVVYDFDGVMTDNRVIVDQDGSESVRANRSDGLGVGMIRRLGLEQVVLSTEVNPVVKARADKIGLEAIHGIRDKGSALLELADKRGISVADILFVGNDVNDADAMGLAGFKVAPADGHPSILAQADYVTQACGGCGVVRELADVLKAARK
;
A
#
# COMPACT_ATOMS: atom_id res chain seq x y z
N MET A 1 10.95 0.83 16.45
CA MET A 1 11.89 1.54 15.55
C MET A 1 11.04 2.31 14.57
N ALA A 2 11.33 3.60 14.33
CA ALA A 2 10.60 4.38 13.34
C ALA A 2 10.86 3.77 11.96
N ALA A 3 9.81 3.33 11.26
CA ALA A 3 9.93 2.80 9.90
C ALA A 3 10.28 3.96 8.96
N PHE A 4 11.39 3.84 8.25
CA PHE A 4 11.83 4.85 7.29
C PHE A 4 10.92 4.82 6.04
N PRO A 5 10.48 5.97 5.50
CA PRO A 5 9.69 6.00 4.27
C PRO A 5 10.49 5.46 3.07
N PRO A 6 9.93 4.55 2.24
CA PRO A 6 10.54 4.11 1.01
C PRO A 6 10.38 5.18 -0.08
N VAL A 7 11.34 5.20 -0.99
CA VAL A 7 11.48 6.05 -2.17
C VAL A 7 11.75 5.11 -3.34
N THR A 8 10.97 5.21 -4.40
CA THR A 8 11.12 4.34 -5.57
C THR A 8 11.84 5.07 -6.69
N LEU A 9 12.90 4.48 -7.20
CA LEU A 9 13.75 4.96 -8.29
C LEU A 9 13.54 4.08 -9.53
N LEU A 10 13.62 4.64 -10.72
CA LEU A 10 13.69 3.89 -11.98
C LEU A 10 15.08 4.07 -12.58
N VAL A 11 15.78 2.97 -12.86
CA VAL A 11 17.22 2.93 -13.13
C VAL A 11 17.50 2.17 -14.43
N ARG A 12 18.11 2.77 -15.45
CA ARG A 12 18.32 2.10 -16.77
C ARG A 12 19.55 1.17 -16.84
N ASN A 13 20.48 1.26 -15.89
CA ASN A 13 21.68 0.42 -15.87
C ASN A 13 22.21 0.29 -14.45
N ILE A 14 22.04 -0.89 -13.84
CA ILE A 14 22.31 -1.11 -12.41
C ILE A 14 23.78 -0.84 -12.02
N GLU A 15 24.75 -1.17 -12.89
CA GLU A 15 26.18 -1.02 -12.60
C GLU A 15 26.65 0.44 -12.70
N LYS A 16 26.15 1.19 -13.69
CA LYS A 16 26.50 2.61 -13.85
C LYS A 16 25.84 3.48 -12.80
N SER A 17 24.57 3.22 -12.50
CA SER A 17 23.84 3.98 -11.48
C SER A 17 24.40 3.68 -10.08
N ALA A 18 24.93 2.47 -9.82
CA ALA A 18 25.67 2.18 -8.59
C ALA A 18 26.88 3.09 -8.38
N ALA A 19 27.67 3.35 -9.44
CA ALA A 19 28.80 4.26 -9.37
C ALA A 19 28.38 5.72 -9.15
N PHE A 20 27.29 6.17 -9.78
CA PHE A 20 26.72 7.50 -9.56
C PHE A 20 26.22 7.68 -8.13
N TYR A 21 25.42 6.75 -7.60
CA TYR A 21 24.95 6.81 -6.21
C TYR A 21 26.10 6.70 -5.21
N LYS A 22 27.15 5.95 -5.53
CA LYS A 22 28.39 5.94 -4.74
C LYS A 22 29.05 7.30 -4.66
N GLN A 23 29.09 8.01 -5.78
CA GLN A 23 29.67 9.35 -5.85
C GLN A 23 28.77 10.41 -5.18
N ALA A 24 27.47 10.38 -5.43
CA ALA A 24 26.51 11.39 -4.97
C ALA A 24 26.11 11.24 -3.50
N LEU A 25 26.04 10.00 -3.00
CA LEU A 25 25.53 9.69 -1.66
C LEU A 25 26.61 9.06 -0.76
N GLY A 26 27.74 8.61 -1.32
CA GLY A 26 28.88 8.07 -0.56
C GLY A 26 28.83 6.57 -0.24
N PHE A 27 28.12 5.76 -1.05
CA PHE A 27 27.84 4.33 -0.73
C PHE A 27 28.22 3.34 -1.85
N ASP A 28 28.80 2.18 -1.53
CA ASP A 28 28.78 1.01 -2.44
C ASP A 28 27.41 0.33 -2.35
N LEU A 29 26.62 0.27 -3.44
CA LEU A 29 25.36 -0.47 -3.48
C LEU A 29 25.63 -1.98 -3.26
N ALA A 30 25.36 -2.47 -2.05
CA ALA A 30 25.43 -3.88 -1.72
C ALA A 30 24.04 -4.42 -1.38
N TRP A 31 23.66 -5.55 -1.99
CA TRP A 31 22.42 -6.26 -1.69
C TRP A 31 22.32 -6.60 -0.20
N ASN A 32 21.16 -6.35 0.41
CA ASN A 32 20.82 -6.69 1.80
C ASN A 32 21.63 -6.02 2.92
N ALA A 33 22.49 -5.04 2.65
CA ALA A 33 23.16 -4.25 3.69
C ALA A 33 22.37 -2.97 4.03
N LEU A 34 22.14 -2.72 5.32
CA LEU A 34 21.75 -1.39 5.80
C LEU A 34 23.00 -0.51 5.77
N LEU A 35 23.04 0.48 4.90
CA LEU A 35 24.22 1.34 4.75
C LEU A 35 23.97 2.66 5.50
N ILE A 36 24.79 2.93 6.51
CA ILE A 36 24.74 4.17 7.31
C ILE A 36 25.75 5.16 6.71
N GLY A 37 25.24 6.27 6.20
CA GLY A 37 26.05 7.31 5.57
C GLY A 37 26.76 8.22 6.58
N PRO A 38 27.77 8.99 6.12
CA PRO A 38 28.55 9.90 6.98
C PRO A 38 27.72 11.01 7.63
N PHE A 39 26.45 11.19 7.24
CA PHE A 39 25.52 12.18 7.78
C PHE A 39 24.31 11.58 8.50
N GLY A 40 24.38 10.31 8.93
CA GLY A 40 23.35 9.64 9.73
C GLY A 40 22.14 9.08 8.98
N GLN A 41 22.18 9.10 7.65
CA GLN A 41 21.15 8.50 6.79
C GLN A 41 21.33 6.99 6.71
N SER A 42 20.25 6.22 6.75
CA SER A 42 20.28 4.78 6.50
C SER A 42 19.60 4.49 5.17
N LEU A 43 20.31 3.86 4.24
CA LEU A 43 19.77 3.41 2.95
C LEU A 43 19.74 1.89 2.94
N ARG A 44 18.61 1.34 2.50
CA ARG A 44 18.46 -0.10 2.25
C ARG A 44 17.83 -0.30 0.88
N LEU A 45 18.50 -1.08 0.03
CA LEU A 45 17.94 -1.59 -1.21
C LEU A 45 16.92 -2.68 -0.85
N VAL A 46 15.65 -2.45 -1.14
CA VAL A 46 14.55 -3.37 -0.73
C VAL A 46 14.07 -4.25 -1.89
N GLU A 47 14.06 -3.72 -3.11
CA GLU A 47 13.57 -4.46 -4.29
C GLU A 47 14.26 -3.97 -5.56
N VAL A 48 14.50 -4.91 -6.50
CA VAL A 48 15.02 -4.68 -7.85
C VAL A 48 14.08 -5.42 -8.81
N LYS A 49 13.23 -4.69 -9.53
CA LYS A 49 12.36 -5.28 -10.57
C LYS A 49 12.86 -4.89 -11.95
N ASP A 50 13.29 -5.87 -12.73
CA ASP A 50 13.63 -5.70 -14.14
C ASP A 50 12.34 -5.54 -14.95
N THR A 51 12.20 -4.42 -15.64
CA THR A 51 11.05 -4.16 -16.52
C THR A 51 11.53 -4.39 -17.95
N THR A 52 11.06 -5.47 -18.57
CA THR A 52 11.52 -5.99 -19.87
C THR A 52 11.17 -5.12 -21.09
N ALA A 53 11.08 -3.79 -20.93
CA ALA A 53 11.02 -2.83 -22.02
C ALA A 53 12.09 -1.75 -21.80
N GLY A 54 13.32 -2.00 -22.28
CA GLY A 54 14.38 -0.98 -22.37
C GLY A 54 15.45 -0.99 -21.27
N GLY A 55 15.59 -2.09 -20.51
CA GLY A 55 16.67 -2.25 -19.52
C GLY A 55 16.47 -1.43 -18.24
N CYS A 56 15.24 -1.03 -17.93
CA CYS A 56 14.95 -0.26 -16.71
C CYS A 56 14.70 -1.20 -15.51
N VAL A 57 15.24 -0.81 -14.38
CA VAL A 57 15.22 -1.49 -13.10
C VAL A 57 14.59 -0.57 -12.07
N ILE A 58 13.51 -1.00 -11.43
CA ILE A 58 12.91 -0.24 -10.33
C ILE A 58 13.67 -0.57 -9.05
N VAL A 59 14.17 0.46 -8.35
CA VAL A 59 14.93 0.37 -7.10
C VAL A 59 14.19 1.09 -5.99
N THR A 60 13.79 0.39 -4.93
CA THR A 60 13.17 1.02 -3.76
C THR A 60 14.18 1.22 -2.64
N LEU A 61 14.31 2.45 -2.14
CA LEU A 61 15.20 2.90 -1.07
C LEU A 61 14.42 3.38 0.14
N GLU A 62 14.72 2.90 1.34
CA GLU A 62 14.26 3.58 2.56
C GLU A 62 15.16 4.78 2.90
N VAL A 63 14.58 5.96 3.18
CA VAL A 63 15.33 7.17 3.57
C VAL A 63 14.79 7.81 4.85
N THR A 64 15.68 8.42 5.64
CA THR A 64 15.32 9.10 6.91
C THR A 64 14.80 10.52 6.71
N ASP A 65 15.25 11.19 5.65
CA ASP A 65 14.97 12.60 5.36
C ASP A 65 14.89 12.76 3.84
N VAL A 66 13.68 12.97 3.37
CA VAL A 66 13.32 13.07 1.96
C VAL A 66 13.96 14.31 1.32
N ASP A 67 13.87 15.47 1.96
CA ASP A 67 14.35 16.74 1.40
C ASP A 67 15.88 16.74 1.29
N LYS A 68 16.56 16.18 2.28
CA LYS A 68 18.02 16.03 2.25
C LYS A 68 18.49 15.05 1.17
N ALA A 69 17.76 13.96 0.94
CA ALA A 69 18.06 13.03 -0.14
C ALA A 69 17.85 13.68 -1.52
N VAL A 70 16.76 14.44 -1.68
CA VAL A 70 16.47 15.22 -2.89
C VAL A 70 17.57 16.24 -3.17
N ASN A 71 17.96 17.03 -2.17
CA ASN A 71 18.99 18.05 -2.34
C ASN A 71 20.35 17.43 -2.73
N ALA A 72 20.73 16.30 -2.11
CA ALA A 72 21.95 15.59 -2.49
C ALA A 72 21.93 15.09 -3.95
N ILE A 73 20.78 14.64 -4.46
CA ILE A 73 20.61 14.24 -5.85
C ILE A 73 20.75 15.45 -6.79
N LEU A 74 20.12 16.57 -6.45
CA LEU A 74 20.19 17.80 -7.24
C LEU A 74 21.61 18.39 -7.27
N ASP A 75 22.29 18.43 -6.12
CA ASP A 75 23.64 18.98 -5.96
C ASP A 75 24.70 18.18 -6.73
N ASN A 76 24.42 16.90 -7.01
CA ASN A 76 25.28 16.01 -7.81
C ASN A 76 24.83 15.89 -9.27
N GLY A 77 24.02 16.82 -9.77
CA GLY A 77 23.71 16.97 -11.19
C GLY A 77 22.36 16.41 -11.65
N GLY A 78 21.51 15.93 -10.74
CA GLY A 78 20.12 15.61 -11.07
C GLY A 78 19.32 16.85 -11.48
N GLY A 79 18.60 16.80 -12.60
CA GLY A 79 17.62 17.79 -13.02
C GLY A 79 16.25 17.67 -12.33
N ARG A 80 15.41 18.67 -12.54
CA ARG A 80 14.00 18.73 -12.05
C ARG A 80 13.08 18.47 -13.24
N ALA A 81 12.22 17.45 -13.21
CA ALA A 81 11.29 17.20 -14.31
C ALA A 81 10.02 18.05 -14.16
N GLN A 82 9.57 18.67 -15.25
CA GLN A 82 8.27 19.31 -15.32
C GLN A 82 7.18 18.23 -15.49
N LYS A 83 6.40 18.06 -14.42
CA LYS A 83 5.07 17.41 -14.32
C LYS A 83 4.75 16.37 -15.42
N LEU A 84 5.12 15.11 -15.20
CA LEU A 84 4.82 14.02 -16.13
C LEU A 84 3.89 12.92 -15.60
N MET A 85 3.57 12.88 -14.30
CA MET A 85 2.47 12.06 -13.75
C MET A 85 1.93 12.67 -12.45
N GLY A 86 0.78 13.34 -12.50
CA GLY A 86 0.08 13.84 -11.30
C GLY A 86 0.78 14.98 -10.52
N ASP A 87 0.47 15.08 -9.23
CA ASP A 87 0.91 16.17 -8.33
C ASP A 87 2.20 15.89 -7.54
N ALA A 88 2.88 14.76 -7.79
CA ALA A 88 4.17 14.43 -7.15
C ALA A 88 5.35 14.94 -8.00
N PRO A 89 6.37 15.58 -7.39
CA PRO A 89 7.55 16.03 -8.11
C PRO A 89 8.40 14.85 -8.56
N LEU A 90 8.83 14.92 -9.81
CA LEU A 90 9.66 13.92 -10.47
C LEU A 90 11.01 14.57 -10.80
N TYR A 91 12.11 13.90 -10.52
CA TYR A 91 13.48 14.40 -10.72
C TYR A 91 14.12 13.63 -11.88
N LEU A 92 15.00 14.28 -12.65
CA LEU A 92 15.74 13.67 -13.74
C LEU A 92 17.18 13.42 -13.31
N GLY A 93 17.78 12.26 -13.57
CA GLY A 93 19.24 12.09 -13.46
C GLY A 93 19.99 12.75 -14.62
N LEU A 94 21.32 12.87 -14.51
CA LEU A 94 22.21 13.47 -15.53
C LEU A 94 22.04 12.90 -16.96
N ASP A 95 21.60 11.64 -17.07
CA ASP A 95 21.47 10.92 -18.35
C ASP A 95 20.01 10.68 -18.80
N GLY A 96 19.04 11.44 -18.27
CA GLY A 96 17.62 11.31 -18.61
C GLY A 96 16.87 10.23 -17.83
N GLU A 97 17.40 9.80 -16.68
CA GLU A 97 16.75 8.89 -15.72
C GLU A 97 15.58 9.57 -15.01
N MET A 98 14.50 8.87 -14.67
CA MET A 98 13.33 9.43 -13.96
C MET A 98 13.28 8.94 -12.50
N ILE A 99 13.22 9.88 -11.55
CA ILE A 99 13.17 9.68 -10.11
C ILE A 99 11.80 10.16 -9.62
N ALA A 100 10.93 9.28 -9.13
CA ALA A 100 9.65 9.69 -8.55
C ALA A 100 9.73 9.65 -7.02
N LEU A 101 9.66 10.81 -6.37
CA LEU A 101 9.45 10.85 -4.92
C LEU A 101 7.96 10.77 -4.63
N VAL A 102 7.48 9.56 -4.34
CA VAL A 102 6.13 9.33 -3.86
C VAL A 102 6.22 9.19 -2.34
N GLY A 103 5.77 10.21 -1.59
CA GLY A 103 5.55 10.03 -0.16
C GLY A 103 4.54 8.91 0.08
N ARG A 104 4.65 8.17 1.19
CA ARG A 104 3.61 7.20 1.59
C ARG A 104 2.30 7.94 1.83
N GLY A 105 1.46 7.95 0.81
CA GLY A 105 0.16 8.57 0.83
C GLY A 105 -0.67 7.97 -0.28
N LEU A 106 -1.98 8.12 -0.14
CA LEU A 106 -2.94 7.73 -1.16
C LEU A 106 -3.51 9.05 -1.73
N PRO A 107 -2.94 9.59 -2.82
CA PRO A 107 -3.33 10.89 -3.35
C PRO A 107 -4.83 10.94 -3.63
N GLY A 108 -5.49 12.04 -3.24
CA GLY A 108 -6.93 12.16 -3.43
C GLY A 108 -7.79 11.40 -2.42
N ALA A 109 -7.21 10.68 -1.45
CA ALA A 109 -7.98 9.91 -0.46
C ALA A 109 -8.87 10.73 0.48
N HIS A 110 -8.74 12.07 0.47
CA HIS A 110 -9.72 12.97 1.09
C HIS A 110 -11.13 12.84 0.49
N ARG A 111 -11.25 12.33 -0.74
CA ARG A 111 -12.53 12.11 -1.44
C ARG A 111 -13.23 10.82 -1.02
N VAL A 112 -12.51 9.86 -0.40
CA VAL A 112 -13.08 8.58 0.02
C VAL A 112 -14.31 8.84 0.92
N LYS A 113 -15.39 8.11 0.69
CA LYS A 113 -16.61 8.16 1.51
C LYS A 113 -16.89 6.84 2.20
N LEU A 114 -16.52 5.74 1.54
CA LEU A 114 -16.72 4.37 2.01
C LEU A 114 -15.41 3.58 1.89
N VAL A 115 -15.05 2.88 2.96
CA VAL A 115 -13.98 1.88 2.96
C VAL A 115 -14.61 0.49 2.98
N VAL A 116 -14.27 -0.33 1.99
CA VAL A 116 -14.68 -1.72 1.90
C VAL A 116 -13.46 -2.61 2.12
N TYR A 117 -13.61 -3.60 2.97
CA TYR A 117 -12.54 -4.55 3.29
C TYR A 117 -12.94 -5.94 2.85
N ASP A 118 -12.03 -6.66 2.20
CA ASP A 118 -12.02 -8.10 2.37
C ASP A 118 -11.77 -8.47 3.85
N PHE A 119 -12.10 -9.71 4.22
CA PHE A 119 -11.87 -10.24 5.54
C PHE A 119 -10.59 -11.09 5.64
N ASP A 120 -10.45 -12.11 4.78
CA ASP A 120 -9.45 -13.16 4.93
C ASP A 120 -8.14 -12.82 4.22
N GLY A 121 -7.11 -12.54 5.02
CA GLY A 121 -5.84 -12.01 4.52
C GLY A 121 -5.77 -10.48 4.48
N VAL A 122 -6.86 -9.79 4.86
CA VAL A 122 -6.84 -8.36 5.21
C VAL A 122 -6.96 -8.17 6.72
N MET A 123 -8.10 -8.57 7.31
CA MET A 123 -8.35 -8.47 8.75
C MET A 123 -7.82 -9.69 9.52
N THR A 124 -7.60 -10.80 8.82
CA THR A 124 -6.98 -12.03 9.32
C THR A 124 -5.66 -12.30 8.59
N ASP A 125 -4.85 -13.23 9.10
CA ASP A 125 -3.58 -13.65 8.50
C ASP A 125 -3.74 -14.71 7.40
N ASN A 126 -4.93 -14.78 6.79
CA ASN A 126 -5.33 -15.74 5.76
C ASN A 126 -5.20 -17.23 6.19
N ARG A 127 -5.14 -17.49 7.50
CA ARG A 127 -5.03 -18.84 8.06
C ARG A 127 -6.29 -19.23 8.80
N VAL A 128 -6.67 -20.48 8.61
CA VAL A 128 -7.78 -21.12 9.31
C VAL A 128 -7.24 -22.24 10.19
N ILE A 129 -7.69 -22.28 11.44
CA ILE A 129 -7.53 -23.44 12.33
C ILE A 129 -8.80 -24.26 12.18
N VAL A 130 -8.68 -25.48 11.68
CA VAL A 130 -9.80 -26.42 11.53
C VAL A 130 -9.62 -27.53 12.56
N ASP A 131 -10.64 -27.76 13.38
CA ASP A 131 -10.64 -28.89 14.31
C ASP A 131 -11.10 -30.19 13.63
N GLN A 132 -11.05 -31.30 14.38
CA GLN A 132 -11.41 -32.63 13.89
C GLN A 132 -12.89 -32.78 13.48
N ASP A 133 -13.76 -31.87 13.95
CA ASP A 133 -15.20 -31.86 13.66
C ASP A 133 -15.52 -30.90 12.50
N GLY A 134 -14.51 -30.24 11.93
CA GLY A 134 -14.65 -29.28 10.83
C GLY A 134 -15.00 -27.87 11.29
N SER A 135 -14.93 -27.55 12.58
CA SER A 135 -15.14 -26.18 13.06
C SER A 135 -13.91 -25.33 12.81
N GLU A 136 -14.14 -24.13 12.28
CA GLU A 136 -13.07 -23.22 11.90
C GLU A 136 -12.92 -22.08 12.89
N SER A 137 -11.67 -21.63 13.08
CA SER A 137 -11.32 -20.44 13.83
C SER A 137 -10.23 -19.67 13.12
N VAL A 138 -10.33 -18.34 13.14
CA VAL A 138 -9.35 -17.43 12.53
C VAL A 138 -8.72 -16.51 13.57
N ARG A 139 -7.60 -15.89 13.22
CA ARG A 139 -6.92 -14.90 14.07
C ARG A 139 -7.12 -13.50 13.50
N ALA A 140 -7.51 -12.56 14.34
CA ALA A 140 -7.71 -11.16 13.95
C ALA A 140 -6.94 -10.21 14.86
N ASN A 141 -6.63 -9.02 14.34
CA ASN A 141 -5.82 -8.04 15.06
C ASN A 141 -6.66 -7.12 15.97
N ARG A 142 -6.20 -6.84 17.20
CA ARG A 142 -6.86 -5.85 18.08
C ARG A 142 -6.60 -4.41 17.68
N SER A 143 -5.41 -4.10 17.15
CA SER A 143 -5.07 -2.77 16.65
C SER A 143 -5.94 -2.37 15.47
N ASP A 144 -6.35 -3.32 14.63
CA ASP A 144 -7.31 -3.05 13.55
C ASP A 144 -8.68 -2.62 14.08
N GLY A 145 -9.12 -3.16 15.23
CA GLY A 145 -10.32 -2.66 15.91
C GLY A 145 -10.21 -1.19 16.35
N LEU A 146 -9.01 -0.75 16.77
CA LEU A 146 -8.73 0.67 17.02
C LEU A 146 -8.71 1.48 15.71
N GLY A 147 -8.13 0.93 14.64
CA GLY A 147 -8.10 1.52 13.30
C GLY A 147 -9.51 1.79 12.76
N VAL A 148 -10.41 0.81 12.87
CA VAL A 148 -11.84 0.97 12.54
C VAL A 148 -12.46 2.15 13.29
N GLY A 149 -12.17 2.25 14.60
CA GLY A 149 -12.65 3.37 15.43
C GLY A 149 -12.05 4.72 15.02
N MET A 150 -10.79 4.75 14.57
CA MET A 150 -10.14 5.95 14.04
C MET A 150 -10.77 6.41 12.73
N ILE A 151 -10.96 5.49 11.77
CA ILE A 151 -11.59 5.75 10.47
C ILE A 151 -13.03 6.25 10.67
N ARG A 152 -13.76 5.66 11.62
CA ARG A 152 -15.13 6.11 11.97
C ARG A 152 -15.14 7.57 12.46
N ARG A 153 -14.14 8.00 13.23
CA ARG A 153 -14.02 9.40 13.68
C ARG A 153 -13.69 10.37 12.55
N LEU A 154 -13.24 9.89 11.40
CA LEU A 154 -13.09 10.69 10.17
C LEU A 154 -14.41 10.85 9.41
N GLY A 155 -15.51 10.27 9.89
CA GLY A 155 -16.83 10.33 9.24
C GLY A 155 -16.97 9.36 8.06
N LEU A 156 -16.11 8.35 7.96
CA LEU A 156 -16.11 7.40 6.85
C LEU A 156 -16.96 6.16 7.16
N GLU A 157 -17.80 5.79 6.21
CA GLU A 157 -18.52 4.52 6.22
C GLU A 157 -17.55 3.36 5.99
N GLN A 158 -17.86 2.21 6.57
CA GLN A 158 -16.99 1.04 6.58
C GLN A 158 -17.82 -0.25 6.49
N VAL A 159 -17.45 -1.15 5.57
CA VAL A 159 -18.16 -2.42 5.34
C VAL A 159 -17.15 -3.55 5.10
N VAL A 160 -17.40 -4.73 5.65
CA VAL A 160 -16.71 -5.98 5.28
C VAL A 160 -17.48 -6.63 4.14
N LEU A 161 -16.76 -7.04 3.09
CA LEU A 161 -17.29 -7.73 1.92
C LEU A 161 -16.50 -9.03 1.70
N SER A 162 -17.11 -10.18 1.99
CA SER A 162 -16.41 -11.47 1.95
C SER A 162 -17.20 -12.55 1.20
N THR A 163 -16.49 -13.41 0.47
CA THR A 163 -17.09 -14.63 -0.11
C THR A 163 -17.25 -15.75 0.91
N GLU A 164 -16.63 -15.62 2.08
CA GLU A 164 -16.66 -16.63 3.14
C GLU A 164 -18.08 -16.73 3.76
N VAL A 165 -18.57 -17.96 3.83
CA VAL A 165 -19.88 -18.30 4.39
C VAL A 165 -19.81 -18.53 5.90
N ASN A 166 -18.62 -18.81 6.43
CA ASN A 166 -18.41 -19.05 7.85
C ASN A 166 -18.88 -17.86 8.70
N PRO A 167 -19.65 -18.09 9.78
CA PRO A 167 -20.17 -17.02 10.64
C PRO A 167 -19.07 -16.21 11.36
N VAL A 168 -17.82 -16.68 11.38
CA VAL A 168 -16.70 -15.98 12.01
C VAL A 168 -16.50 -14.56 11.46
N VAL A 169 -16.75 -14.36 10.16
CA VAL A 169 -16.71 -13.05 9.50
C VAL A 169 -17.67 -12.08 10.19
N LYS A 170 -18.95 -12.48 10.26
CA LYS A 170 -20.01 -11.67 10.86
C LYS A 170 -19.74 -11.43 12.35
N ALA A 171 -19.39 -12.47 13.09
CA ALA A 171 -19.14 -12.37 14.53
C ALA A 171 -18.00 -11.39 14.84
N ARG A 172 -16.93 -11.40 14.02
CA ARG A 172 -15.82 -10.47 14.17
C ARG A 172 -16.22 -9.04 13.78
N ALA A 173 -16.92 -8.85 12.66
CA ALA A 173 -17.37 -7.55 12.21
C ALA A 173 -18.30 -6.88 13.23
N ASP A 174 -19.29 -7.61 13.75
CA ASP A 174 -20.20 -7.15 14.81
C ASP A 174 -19.42 -6.67 16.04
N LYS A 175 -18.39 -7.43 16.46
CA LYS A 175 -17.56 -7.11 17.64
C LYS A 175 -16.83 -5.77 17.53
N ILE A 176 -16.47 -5.35 16.32
CA ILE A 176 -15.77 -4.07 16.05
C ILE A 176 -16.70 -2.99 15.48
N GLY A 177 -18.00 -3.29 15.38
CA GLY A 177 -19.04 -2.38 14.93
C GLY A 177 -18.97 -2.07 13.43
N LEU A 178 -18.77 -3.10 12.61
CA LEU A 178 -18.83 -3.04 11.15
C LEU A 178 -20.02 -3.85 10.63
N GLU A 179 -20.64 -3.38 9.56
CA GLU A 179 -21.53 -4.20 8.73
C GLU A 179 -20.68 -5.23 7.97
N ALA A 180 -21.18 -6.47 7.87
CA ALA A 180 -20.58 -7.51 7.05
C ALA A 180 -21.60 -8.04 6.04
N ILE A 181 -21.25 -7.91 4.75
CA ILE A 181 -21.91 -8.57 3.63
C ILE A 181 -21.03 -9.78 3.30
N HIS A 182 -21.45 -10.97 3.71
CA HIS A 182 -20.63 -12.19 3.60
C HIS A 182 -21.41 -13.35 2.97
N GLY A 183 -20.71 -14.40 2.54
CA GLY A 183 -21.29 -15.53 1.80
C GLY A 183 -21.76 -15.17 0.39
N ILE A 184 -21.23 -14.09 -0.17
CA ILE A 184 -21.51 -13.67 -1.55
C ILE A 184 -20.64 -14.44 -2.54
N ARG A 185 -21.06 -14.48 -3.81
CA ARG A 185 -20.30 -15.17 -4.88
C ARG A 185 -19.39 -14.23 -5.66
N ASP A 186 -19.85 -13.02 -5.92
CA ASP A 186 -19.17 -12.06 -6.79
C ASP A 186 -19.02 -10.71 -6.07
N LYS A 187 -17.79 -10.36 -5.72
CA LYS A 187 -17.50 -9.12 -4.98
C LYS A 187 -17.71 -7.88 -5.84
N GLY A 188 -17.51 -7.96 -7.16
CA GLY A 188 -17.72 -6.84 -8.07
C GLY A 188 -19.17 -6.38 -8.08
N SER A 189 -20.11 -7.29 -8.35
CA SER A 189 -21.55 -7.02 -8.35
C SER A 189 -22.03 -6.56 -6.98
N ALA A 190 -21.57 -7.21 -5.90
CA ALA A 190 -21.95 -6.82 -4.54
C ALA A 190 -21.44 -5.41 -4.17
N LEU A 191 -20.26 -5.01 -4.67
CA LEU A 191 -19.75 -3.64 -4.50
C LEU A 191 -20.62 -2.63 -5.25
N LEU A 192 -21.06 -2.94 -6.47
CA LEU A 192 -21.95 -2.06 -7.25
C LEU A 192 -23.31 -1.90 -6.56
N GLU A 193 -23.91 -2.99 -6.08
CA GLU A 193 -25.16 -2.95 -5.34
C GLU A 193 -25.04 -2.15 -4.04
N LEU A 194 -23.93 -2.34 -3.30
CA LEU A 194 -23.65 -1.57 -2.10
C LEU A 194 -23.50 -0.08 -2.41
N ALA A 195 -22.76 0.26 -3.48
CA ALA A 195 -22.55 1.64 -3.93
C ALA A 195 -23.88 2.32 -4.28
N ASP A 196 -24.74 1.64 -5.05
CA ASP A 196 -26.07 2.11 -5.43
C ASP A 196 -26.97 2.32 -4.21
N LYS A 197 -27.07 1.31 -3.34
CA LYS A 197 -27.86 1.37 -2.10
C LYS A 197 -27.46 2.52 -1.18
N ARG A 198 -26.16 2.87 -1.15
CA ARG A 198 -25.61 3.96 -0.32
C ARG A 198 -25.60 5.31 -1.05
N GLY A 199 -25.90 5.35 -2.35
CA GLY A 199 -25.78 6.57 -3.16
C GLY A 199 -24.34 7.09 -3.26
N ILE A 200 -23.35 6.19 -3.21
CA ILE A 200 -21.93 6.51 -3.26
C ILE A 200 -21.37 6.09 -4.62
N SER A 201 -20.64 6.99 -5.29
CA SER A 201 -19.93 6.64 -6.51
C SER A 201 -18.80 5.67 -6.21
N VAL A 202 -18.61 4.63 -7.04
CA VAL A 202 -17.48 3.70 -6.92
C VAL A 202 -16.11 4.40 -6.94
N ALA A 203 -16.01 5.57 -7.59
CA ALA A 203 -14.82 6.41 -7.60
C ALA A 203 -14.47 7.02 -6.22
N ASP A 204 -15.44 7.08 -5.30
CA ASP A 204 -15.27 7.54 -3.91
C ASP A 204 -15.12 6.38 -2.92
N ILE A 205 -14.99 5.14 -3.41
CA ILE A 205 -14.81 3.93 -2.59
C ILE A 205 -13.34 3.53 -2.55
N LEU A 206 -12.84 3.22 -1.35
CA LEU A 206 -11.57 2.54 -1.15
C LEU A 206 -11.82 1.07 -0.87
N PHE A 207 -11.23 0.18 -1.67
CA PHE A 207 -11.29 -1.26 -1.46
C PHE A 207 -9.94 -1.78 -0.95
N VAL A 208 -9.96 -2.58 0.11
CA VAL A 208 -8.80 -3.29 0.64
C VAL A 208 -8.95 -4.77 0.33
N GLY A 209 -8.08 -5.33 -0.51
CA GLY A 209 -8.11 -6.74 -0.93
C GLY A 209 -6.73 -7.37 -0.95
N ASN A 210 -6.66 -8.69 -0.88
CA ASN A 210 -5.40 -9.44 -0.80
C ASN A 210 -5.26 -10.52 -1.88
N ASP A 211 -6.34 -11.04 -2.47
CA ASP A 211 -6.25 -12.16 -3.42
C ASP A 211 -7.12 -11.98 -4.68
N VAL A 212 -6.99 -12.89 -5.65
CA VAL A 212 -7.57 -12.80 -6.99
C VAL A 212 -9.08 -12.64 -7.00
N ASN A 213 -9.79 -13.11 -5.98
CA ASN A 213 -11.24 -12.91 -5.82
C ASN A 213 -11.62 -11.46 -5.52
N ASP A 214 -10.67 -10.60 -5.13
CA ASP A 214 -10.85 -9.16 -4.95
C ASP A 214 -10.62 -8.35 -6.22
N ALA A 215 -10.04 -8.96 -7.26
CA ALA A 215 -9.56 -8.25 -8.44
C ALA A 215 -10.66 -7.41 -9.11
N ASP A 216 -11.86 -7.96 -9.28
CA ASP A 216 -12.96 -7.26 -9.94
C ASP A 216 -13.48 -6.10 -9.08
N ALA A 217 -13.64 -6.30 -7.77
CA ALA A 217 -14.08 -5.26 -6.85
C ALA A 217 -13.04 -4.12 -6.73
N MET A 218 -11.76 -4.46 -6.63
CA MET A 218 -10.67 -3.50 -6.68
C MET A 218 -10.62 -2.80 -8.04
N GLY A 219 -10.89 -3.49 -9.14
CA GLY A 219 -10.99 -2.95 -10.50
C GLY A 219 -11.96 -1.79 -10.60
N LEU A 220 -13.12 -1.92 -9.95
CA LEU A 220 -14.22 -0.95 -9.94
C LEU A 220 -14.00 0.22 -8.97
N ALA A 221 -13.33 0.00 -7.84
CA ALA A 221 -13.11 1.01 -6.81
C ALA A 221 -12.16 2.13 -7.27
N GLY A 222 -12.42 3.35 -6.81
CA GLY A 222 -11.59 4.52 -7.11
C GLY A 222 -10.26 4.55 -6.36
N PHE A 223 -10.14 3.80 -5.28
CA PHE A 223 -8.90 3.64 -4.53
C PHE A 223 -8.69 2.17 -4.13
N LYS A 224 -7.47 1.68 -4.32
CA LYS A 224 -7.13 0.26 -4.21
C LYS A 224 -6.00 0.09 -3.21
N VAL A 225 -6.21 -0.70 -2.17
CA VAL A 225 -5.20 -0.97 -1.15
C VAL A 225 -4.98 -2.46 -1.01
N ALA A 226 -3.74 -2.87 -0.84
CA ALA A 226 -3.40 -4.27 -0.59
C ALA A 226 -2.46 -4.44 0.62
N PRO A 227 -2.62 -5.51 1.42
CA PRO A 227 -1.64 -5.92 2.42
C PRO A 227 -0.27 -6.24 1.83
N ALA A 228 0.81 -6.15 2.62
CA ALA A 228 2.18 -6.39 2.15
C ALA A 228 2.39 -7.81 1.58
N ASP A 229 1.64 -8.77 2.08
CA ASP A 229 1.66 -10.19 1.71
C ASP A 229 0.51 -10.59 0.79
N GLY A 230 -0.18 -9.61 0.19
CA GLY A 230 -1.19 -9.87 -0.84
C GLY A 230 -0.62 -10.61 -2.05
N HIS A 231 -1.47 -11.31 -2.78
CA HIS A 231 -1.10 -12.02 -4.00
C HIS A 231 -0.45 -11.05 -5.00
N PRO A 232 0.62 -11.45 -5.73
CA PRO A 232 1.38 -10.53 -6.59
C PRO A 232 0.53 -9.77 -7.62
N SER A 233 -0.53 -10.39 -8.16
CA SER A 233 -1.44 -9.71 -9.10
C SER A 233 -2.25 -8.59 -8.44
N ILE A 234 -2.57 -8.73 -7.15
CA ILE A 234 -3.32 -7.75 -6.37
C ILE A 234 -2.41 -6.59 -5.95
N LEU A 235 -1.17 -6.90 -5.56
CA LEU A 235 -0.16 -5.87 -5.31
C LEU A 235 0.09 -5.01 -6.55
N ALA A 236 0.11 -5.61 -7.74
CA ALA A 236 0.35 -4.91 -9.01
C ALA A 236 -0.76 -3.92 -9.41
N GLN A 237 -1.99 -4.10 -8.92
CA GLN A 237 -3.11 -3.19 -9.18
C GLN A 237 -3.38 -2.19 -8.05
N ALA A 238 -2.73 -2.33 -6.89
CA ALA A 238 -2.98 -1.49 -5.74
C ALA A 238 -2.37 -0.08 -5.92
N ASP A 239 -3.13 0.95 -5.54
CA ASP A 239 -2.63 2.33 -5.47
C ASP A 239 -1.73 2.53 -4.23
N TYR A 240 -1.98 1.74 -3.17
CA TYR A 240 -1.16 1.72 -1.96
C TYR A 240 -1.02 0.29 -1.41
N VAL A 241 0.22 -0.12 -1.16
CA VAL A 241 0.53 -1.38 -0.47
C VAL A 241 0.92 -1.05 0.96
N THR A 242 0.24 -1.64 1.93
CA THR A 242 0.58 -1.42 3.35
C THR A 242 1.92 -2.06 3.69
N GLN A 243 2.57 -1.59 4.76
CA GLN A 243 3.69 -2.34 5.35
C GLN A 243 3.22 -3.53 6.17
N ALA A 244 2.05 -3.42 6.80
CA ALA A 244 1.45 -4.51 7.53
C ALA A 244 1.05 -5.65 6.58
N CYS A 245 1.31 -6.89 7.01
CA CYS A 245 0.69 -8.08 6.44
C CYS A 245 -0.78 -8.22 6.88
N GLY A 246 -1.54 -9.06 6.20
CA GLY A 246 -2.89 -9.47 6.60
C GLY A 246 -2.96 -9.86 8.07
N GLY A 247 -3.95 -9.33 8.80
CA GLY A 247 -4.12 -9.61 10.24
C GLY A 247 -3.02 -9.03 11.14
N CYS A 248 -2.08 -8.24 10.60
CA CYS A 248 -0.97 -7.62 11.34
C CYS A 248 -1.10 -6.10 11.50
N GLY A 249 -2.29 -5.52 11.26
CA GLY A 249 -2.51 -4.08 11.46
C GLY A 249 -2.79 -3.29 10.18
N VAL A 250 -3.29 -3.93 9.11
CA VAL A 250 -3.60 -3.29 7.82
C VAL A 250 -4.57 -2.12 8.01
N VAL A 251 -5.67 -2.34 8.74
CA VAL A 251 -6.69 -1.31 8.98
C VAL A 251 -6.15 -0.21 9.89
N ARG A 252 -5.29 -0.57 10.84
CA ARG A 252 -4.61 0.42 11.69
C ARG A 252 -3.70 1.34 10.89
N GLU A 253 -2.89 0.79 10.00
CA GLU A 253 -2.02 1.58 9.12
C GLU A 253 -2.86 2.47 8.19
N LEU A 254 -3.90 1.90 7.58
CA LEU A 254 -4.80 2.64 6.69
C LEU A 254 -5.48 3.82 7.40
N ALA A 255 -5.84 3.67 8.68
CA ALA A 255 -6.40 4.75 9.46
C ALA A 255 -5.46 5.96 9.58
N ASP A 256 -4.15 5.72 9.73
CA ASP A 256 -3.13 6.77 9.80
C ASP A 256 -2.95 7.44 8.43
N VAL A 257 -2.98 6.66 7.33
CA VAL A 257 -2.93 7.18 5.94
C VAL A 257 -4.14 8.06 5.63
N LEU A 258 -5.36 7.58 5.91
CA LEU A 258 -6.60 8.32 5.65
C LEU A 258 -6.71 9.59 6.49
N LYS A 259 -6.21 9.57 7.73
CA LYS A 259 -6.12 10.75 8.58
C LYS A 259 -5.16 11.78 8.00
N ALA A 260 -4.00 11.35 7.49
CA ALA A 260 -3.02 12.24 6.90
C ALA A 260 -3.55 12.91 5.62
N ALA A 261 -4.30 12.18 4.80
CA ALA A 261 -4.86 12.69 3.55
C ALA A 261 -5.96 13.77 3.73
N ARG A 262 -6.52 13.92 4.94
CA ARG A 262 -7.63 14.84 5.26
C ARG A 262 -7.21 16.08 6.06
N LYS A 263 -5.93 16.25 6.30
CA LYS A 263 -5.37 17.48 6.89
C LYS A 263 -5.09 18.50 5.80
#